data_AF-A0A3D8KZN7-F1
#
_entry.id   AF-A0A3D8KZN7-F1
#
_cell.length_a   1.000
_cell.length_b   1.000
_cell.length_c   1.000
_cell.angle_alpha   90.00
_cell.angle_beta   90.00
_cell.angle_gamma   90.00
#
_symmetry.space_group_name_H-M   'P 1'
#
loop_
_entity.id
_entity.type
_entity.pdbx_description
1 polymer ?
#
loop_
_entity_poly.entity_id
_entity_poly.type
_entity_poly.pdbx_seq_one_letter_code
_entity_poly.pdbx_strand_id
1 'polypeptide(L)' 'KENDRYICPMGKPLPFKGFDRTADGRLLRNYWAAPSDCRQCSFKPTCAPKARCRKITRTAYDEQYLISLKH' A
#
# COMPACT_ATOMS: atom_id res chain seq x y z
N LYS A 1 -17.45 -2.86 -4.57
CA LYS A 1 -16.31 -1.94 -4.33
C LYS A 1 -15.70 -2.32 -2.99
N GLU A 2 -14.69 -3.18 -3.02
CA GLU A 2 -14.14 -3.75 -1.80
C GLU A 2 -13.43 -2.65 -0.98
N ASN A 3 -13.78 -2.60 0.29
CA ASN A 3 -13.26 -1.67 1.27
C ASN A 3 -11.82 -2.12 1.57
N ASP A 4 -10.86 -1.74 0.73
CA ASP A 4 -9.41 -1.96 0.92
C ASP A 4 -8.94 -1.30 2.23
N ARG A 5 -9.34 -1.88 3.36
CA ARG A 5 -9.01 -1.44 4.72
C ARG A 5 -7.72 -2.11 5.11
N TYR A 6 -6.63 -1.60 4.56
CA TYR A 6 -5.30 -2.01 4.99
C TYR A 6 -5.03 -1.44 6.39
N ILE A 7 -4.67 -2.31 7.32
CA ILE A 7 -4.32 -1.94 8.70
C ILE A 7 -2.85 -2.30 8.93
N CYS A 8 -2.11 -1.42 9.58
CA CYS A 8 -0.74 -1.71 9.98
C CYS A 8 -0.73 -2.63 11.23
N PRO A 9 0.39 -3.30 11.54
CA PRO A 9 0.49 -4.17 12.72
C PRO A 9 0.14 -3.49 14.06
N MET A 10 0.22 -2.16 14.12
CA MET A 10 -0.15 -1.35 15.30
C MET A 10 -1.62 -0.89 15.29
N GLY A 11 -2.47 -1.47 14.42
CA GLY A 11 -3.90 -1.16 14.36
C GLY A 11 -4.27 0.14 13.67
N LYS A 12 -3.32 0.88 13.08
CA LYS A 12 -3.60 2.14 12.37
C LYS A 12 -3.98 1.88 10.90
N PRO A 13 -4.99 2.58 10.35
CA PRO A 13 -5.38 2.41 8.96
C PRO A 13 -4.31 2.97 8.01
N LEU A 14 -4.19 2.34 6.85
CA LEU A 14 -3.41 2.80 5.71
C LEU A 14 -4.39 3.32 4.66
N PRO A 15 -4.77 4.61 4.70
CA PRO A 15 -5.72 5.16 3.74
C PRO A 15 -5.16 5.12 2.32
N PHE A 16 -6.08 5.08 1.35
CA PHE A 16 -5.74 5.29 -0.06
C PHE A 16 -5.17 6.70 -0.26
N LYS A 17 -4.11 6.79 -1.05
CA LYS A 17 -3.39 8.05 -1.26
C LYS A 17 -3.14 8.41 -2.70
N GLY A 18 -3.36 7.48 -3.63
CA GLY A 18 -3.22 7.76 -5.05
C GLY A 18 -2.78 6.54 -5.85
N PHE A 19 -2.52 6.80 -7.12
CA PHE A 19 -2.06 5.79 -8.05
C PHE A 19 -0.60 6.02 -8.45
N ASP A 20 0.16 4.95 -8.60
CA ASP A 20 1.44 4.91 -9.32
C ASP A 20 1.24 4.16 -10.65
N ARG A 21 2.23 4.22 -11.52
CA ARG A 21 2.31 3.38 -12.73
C ARG A 21 3.61 2.59 -12.72
N THR A 22 3.56 1.34 -13.15
CA THR A 22 4.77 0.57 -13.47
C THR A 22 5.38 1.06 -14.79
N ALA A 23 6.60 0.62 -15.11
CA ALA A 23 7.27 0.94 -16.37
C ALA A 23 6.46 0.48 -17.59
N ASP A 24 5.74 -0.63 -17.47
CA ASP A 24 4.83 -1.17 -18.48
C ASP A 24 3.44 -0.49 -18.48
N GLY A 25 3.26 0.59 -17.73
CA GLY A 25 2.03 1.41 -17.74
C GLY A 25 0.89 0.87 -16.88
N ARG A 26 1.07 -0.26 -16.17
CA ARG A 26 0.06 -0.83 -15.27
C ARG A 26 -0.19 0.08 -14.07
N LEU A 27 -1.46 0.27 -13.75
CA LEU A 27 -1.90 1.12 -12.65
C LEU A 27 -1.77 0.40 -11.30
N LEU A 28 -1.13 1.08 -10.34
CA LEU A 28 -0.96 0.62 -8.96
C LEU A 28 -1.71 1.56 -8.01
N ARG A 29 -2.39 1.02 -7.00
CA ARG A 29 -2.96 1.75 -5.86
C ARG A 29 -1.98 1.80 -4.70
N ASN A 30 -1.85 2.97 -4.09
CA ASN A 30 -0.98 3.18 -2.95
C ASN A 30 -1.76 3.49 -1.67
N TYR A 31 -1.36 2.81 -0.60
CA TYR A 31 -1.90 2.94 0.73
C TYR A 31 -0.75 3.13 1.71
N TRP A 32 -0.77 4.18 2.52
CA TRP A 32 0.32 4.44 3.45
C TRP A 32 -0.15 5.23 4.66
N ALA A 33 0.47 4.91 5.81
CA ALA A 33 0.22 5.58 7.08
C ALA A 33 0.65 7.05 7.00
N ALA A 34 0.08 7.89 7.84
CA ALA A 34 0.61 9.23 8.01
C ALA A 34 2.06 9.15 8.51
N PRO A 35 3.00 9.90 7.91
CA PRO A 35 4.38 9.94 8.37
C PRO A 35 4.56 10.31 9.85
N SER A 36 3.66 11.14 10.39
CA SER A 36 3.62 11.51 11.80
C SER A 36 3.36 10.28 12.70
N ASP A 37 2.37 9.47 12.35
CA ASP A 37 2.02 8.25 13.10
C ASP A 37 3.21 7.29 13.16
N CYS A 38 3.89 7.10 12.02
CA CYS A 38 5.08 6.24 11.97
C CYS A 38 6.27 6.84 12.70
N ARG A 39 6.43 8.17 12.73
CA ARG A 39 7.55 8.82 13.43
C ARG A 39 7.51 8.59 14.94
N GLN A 40 6.31 8.55 15.52
CA GLN A 40 6.09 8.31 16.95
C GLN A 40 5.91 6.83 17.30
N CYS A 41 5.94 5.94 16.31
CA CYS A 41 5.68 4.52 16.50
C CYS A 41 6.96 3.75 16.85
N SER A 42 7.00 3.15 18.05
CA SER A 42 8.13 2.32 18.50
C SER A 42 8.39 1.10 17.62
N PHE A 43 7.39 0.62 16.88
CA PHE A 43 7.51 -0.53 15.97
C PHE A 43 7.97 -0.13 14.55
N LYS A 44 8.15 1.18 14.27
CA LYS A 44 8.60 1.67 12.96
C LYS A 44 9.93 1.02 12.49
N PRO A 45 10.96 0.84 13.34
CA PRO A 45 12.22 0.21 12.90
C PRO A 45 12.01 -1.20 12.34
N THR A 46 11.02 -1.95 12.83
CA THR A 46 10.68 -3.29 12.35
C THR A 46 9.72 -3.24 11.15
N CYS A 47 8.70 -2.38 11.21
CA CYS A 47 7.60 -2.34 10.23
C CYS A 47 7.96 -1.58 8.93
N ALA A 48 8.80 -0.55 9.02
CA ALA A 48 9.19 0.34 7.93
C ALA A 48 10.63 0.87 8.13
N PRO A 49 11.66 -0.01 8.19
CA PRO A 49 13.03 0.36 8.56
C PRO A 49 13.65 1.42 7.64
N LYS A 50 13.42 1.30 6.32
CA LYS A 50 14.04 2.14 5.29
C LYS A 50 13.07 3.15 4.67
N ALA A 51 11.84 3.22 5.18
CA ALA A 51 10.78 4.05 4.63
C ALA A 51 10.34 5.13 5.62
N ARG A 52 9.83 6.24 5.09
CA ARG A 52 9.27 7.32 5.91
C ARG A 52 8.09 6.84 6.75
N CYS A 53 7.27 5.94 6.20
CA CYS A 53 6.16 5.27 6.87
C CYS A 53 5.82 3.95 6.16
N ARG A 54 4.94 3.16 6.78
CA ARG A 54 4.44 1.91 6.19
C ARG A 54 3.65 2.22 4.92
N LYS A 55 4.09 1.66 3.78
CA LYS A 55 3.44 1.72 2.47
C LYS A 55 3.09 0.32 1.99
N ILE A 56 1.92 0.18 1.40
CA ILE A 56 1.44 -0.99 0.67
C ILE A 56 1.06 -0.51 -0.73
N THR A 57 1.53 -1.23 -1.74
CA THR A 57 1.20 -0.97 -3.14
C THR A 57 0.53 -2.21 -3.72
N ARG A 58 -0.61 -2.03 -4.39
CA ARG A 58 -1.41 -3.10 -5.00
C ARG A 58 -1.73 -2.77 -6.43
N THR A 59 -1.99 -3.79 -7.24
CA THR A 59 -2.59 -3.59 -8.56
C THR A 59 -3.93 -2.86 -8.44
N ALA A 60 -4.26 -2.00 -9.39
CA ALA A 60 -5.60 -1.41 -9.49
C ALA A 60 -6.58 -2.33 -10.25
N TYR A 61 -6.08 -3.39 -10.87
CA TYR A 61 -6.86 -4.36 -11.66
C TYR A 61 -7.40 -5.49 -10.79
N ASP A 62 -8.55 -6.03 -11.20
CA ASP A 62 -9.12 -7.23 -10.60
C ASP A 62 -8.27 -8.48 -10.91
N GLU A 63 -8.39 -9.51 -10.07
CA GLU A 63 -7.64 -10.76 -10.19
C GLU A 63 -7.85 -11.42 -11.56
N GLN A 64 -9.07 -11.38 -12.10
CA GLN A 64 -9.39 -11.95 -13.41
C GLN A 64 -8.58 -11.32 -14.56
N TYR A 65 -8.39 -10.00 -14.52
CA TYR A 65 -7.58 -9.29 -15.50
C TYR A 65 -6.08 -9.63 -15.36
N LEU A 66 -5.61 -9.87 -14.13
CA LEU A 66 -4.23 -10.29 -13.92
C LEU A 66 -3.98 -11.72 -14.42
N ILE A 67 -4.97 -12.62 -14.30
CA ILE A 67 -4.88 -13.99 -14.83
C ILE A 67 -4.81 -13.94 -16.35
N SER A 68 -5.64 -13.13 -17.01
CA SER A 68 -5.64 -13.04 -18.49
C SER A 68 -4.35 -12.47 -19.07
N LEU A 69 -3.53 -11.78 -18.29
CA LEU A 69 -2.22 -11.27 -18.71
C LEU A 69 -1.07 -12.28 -18.59
N LYS A 70 -1.31 -13.45 -17.98
CA LYS A 70 -0.28 -14.49 -17.76
C LYS A 70 -0.28 -15.59 -18.82
N HIS A 71 -1.15 -15.49 -19.81
CA HIS A 71 -1.29 -16.41 -20.95
C HIS A 71 -1.03 -15.65 -22.25
#